data_AF-A0AA96IX76-F1
#
_entry.id   AF-A0AA96IX76-F1
#
_cell.length_a   1.000
_cell.length_b   1.000
_cell.length_c   1.000
_cell.angle_alpha   90.00
_cell.angle_beta   90.00
_cell.angle_gamma   90.00
#
_symmetry.space_group_name_H-M   'P 1'
#
loop_
_entity.id
_entity.type
_entity.pdbx_description
1 polymer ?
#
loop_
_entity_poly.entity_id
_entity_poly.type
_entity_poly.pdbx_seq_one_letter_code
_entity_poly.pdbx_strand_id
1 'polypeptide(L)' 'MDTRESKTPKQEKEHVMGQRQPERAPQMPAHRQPEARRSPKGFYKLLPIVVSVLAVALALFIIAGILLGK' A
#
# COMPACT_ATOMS: atom_id res chain seq x y z
N MET A 1 22.98 -28.88 -21.12
CA MET A 1 21.54 -28.74 -21.43
C MET A 1 21.44 -27.73 -22.55
N ASP A 2 21.24 -28.21 -23.77
CA ASP A 2 21.19 -27.38 -24.98
C ASP A 2 19.82 -26.68 -25.07
N THR A 3 19.78 -25.37 -24.84
CA THR A 3 18.56 -24.55 -24.96
C THR A 3 18.34 -24.04 -26.39
N ARG A 4 18.83 -24.76 -27.41
CA ARG A 4 18.83 -24.29 -28.80
C ARG A 4 17.78 -24.98 -29.68
N GLU A 5 16.63 -25.29 -29.10
CA GLU A 5 15.42 -25.67 -29.84
C GLU A 5 14.50 -24.44 -29.90
N SER A 6 14.87 -23.47 -30.73
CA SER A 6 14.08 -22.26 -30.94
C SER A 6 12.80 -22.64 -31.69
N LYS A 7 11.69 -22.75 -30.96
CA LYS A 7 10.36 -22.99 -31.52
C LYS A 7 10.10 -22.00 -32.65
N THR A 8 9.53 -22.48 -33.75
CA THR A 8 9.19 -21.59 -34.87
C THR A 8 8.22 -20.49 -34.39
N PRO A 9 8.22 -19.28 -34.99
CA PRO A 9 7.39 -18.16 -34.52
C PRO A 9 5.89 -18.49 -34.40
N LYS A 10 5.42 -19.46 -35.19
CA LYS A 10 4.06 -19.98 -35.14
C LYS A 10 3.80 -20.80 -33.87
N GLN A 11 4.75 -21.65 -33.49
CA GLN A 11 4.67 -22.52 -32.32
C GLN A 11 4.83 -21.73 -31.00
N GLU A 12 5.59 -20.63 -31.02
CA GLU A 12 5.66 -19.68 -29.90
C GLU A 12 4.32 -18.95 -29.68
N LYS A 13 3.67 -18.50 -30.75
CA LYS A 13 2.33 -17.87 -30.67
C LYS A 13 1.28 -18.81 -30.09
N GLU A 14 1.24 -20.06 -30.55
CA GLU A 14 0.31 -21.06 -30.00
C GLU A 14 0.60 -21.37 -28.53
N HIS A 15 1.88 -21.41 -28.13
CA HIS A 15 2.28 -21.61 -26.74
C HIS A 15 1.85 -20.44 -25.84
N VAL A 16 2.04 -19.21 -26.29
CA VAL A 16 1.62 -18.00 -25.58
C VAL A 16 0.09 -17.93 -25.48
N MET A 17 -0.63 -18.26 -26.56
CA MET A 17 -2.10 -18.24 -26.57
C MET A 17 -2.71 -19.34 -25.69
N GLY A 18 -2.09 -20.54 -25.65
CA GLY A 18 -2.51 -21.64 -24.79
C GLY A 18 -2.26 -21.39 -23.30
N GLN A 19 -1.17 -20.69 -22.95
CA GLN A 19 -0.85 -20.34 -21.57
C GLN A 19 -1.56 -19.08 -21.05
N ARG A 20 -2.12 -18.26 -21.95
CA ARG A 20 -2.81 -16.99 -21.60
C ARG A 20 -4.20 -17.17 -21.04
N GLN A 21 -4.80 -18.36 -21.15
CA GLN A 21 -6.00 -18.65 -20.38
C GLN A 21 -5.54 -19.10 -19.00
N PRO A 22 -5.58 -18.22 -17.98
CA PRO A 22 -5.40 -18.70 -16.62
C PRO A 22 -6.43 -19.81 -16.42
N GLU A 23 -5.96 -20.99 -16.00
CA GLU A 23 -6.84 -21.99 -15.40
C GLU A 23 -7.71 -21.24 -14.41
N ARG A 24 -9.04 -21.27 -14.61
CA ARG A 24 -9.97 -20.54 -13.73
C ARG A 24 -9.54 -20.87 -12.31
N ALA A 25 -9.01 -19.88 -11.62
CA ALA A 25 -8.47 -20.11 -10.30
C ALA A 25 -9.59 -20.78 -9.51
N PRO A 26 -9.38 -21.98 -8.95
CA PRO A 26 -10.34 -22.48 -7.98
C PRO A 26 -10.53 -21.35 -6.96
N GLN A 27 -11.74 -21.18 -6.43
CA GLN A 27 -12.00 -20.19 -5.38
C GLN A 27 -11.13 -20.56 -4.18
N MET A 28 -9.86 -20.19 -4.21
CA MET A 28 -8.91 -20.48 -3.16
C MET A 28 -9.39 -19.65 -1.99
N PRO A 29 -9.62 -20.27 -0.82
CA PRO A 29 -9.97 -19.51 0.37
C PRO A 29 -8.87 -18.47 0.54
N ALA A 30 -9.28 -17.19 0.67
CA ALA A 30 -8.37 -16.07 0.80
C ALA A 30 -7.26 -16.46 1.77
N HIS A 31 -6.05 -16.67 1.25
CA HIS A 31 -4.92 -17.13 2.06
C HIS A 31 -4.84 -16.17 3.23
N ARG A 32 -4.98 -16.69 4.45
CA ARG A 32 -4.90 -15.89 5.67
C ARG A 32 -3.43 -15.50 5.85
N GLN A 33 -2.95 -14.57 5.03
CA GLN A 33 -1.66 -13.93 5.21
C GLN A 33 -1.77 -13.14 6.52
N PRO A 34 -1.12 -13.59 7.61
CA PRO A 34 -1.25 -12.95 8.91
C PRO A 34 -0.67 -11.52 8.86
N GLU A 35 0.31 -11.30 7.98
CA GLU A 35 0.95 -10.02 7.71
C GLU A 35 -0.01 -9.00 7.09
N ALA A 36 -0.86 -9.41 6.15
CA ALA A 36 -1.90 -8.56 5.57
C ALA A 36 -3.02 -8.18 6.57
N ARG A 37 -3.11 -8.91 7.70
CA ARG A 37 -4.11 -8.67 8.76
C ARG A 37 -3.60 -7.79 9.91
N ARG A 38 -2.33 -7.38 9.91
CA ARG A 38 -1.83 -6.44 10.92
C ARG A 38 -2.35 -5.05 10.61
N SER A 39 -3.45 -4.68 11.28
CA SER A 39 -3.88 -3.29 11.38
C SER A 39 -2.70 -2.47 11.94
N PRO A 40 -2.43 -1.25 11.43
CA PRO A 40 -1.41 -0.38 11.98
C PRO A 40 -1.79 0.04 13.41
N LYS A 41 -1.47 -0.81 14.37
CA LYS A 41 -1.49 -0.51 15.79
C LYS A 41 -0.18 0.21 16.08
N GLY A 42 -0.23 1.51 16.25
CA GLY A 42 0.95 2.30 16.52
C GLY A 42 0.63 3.72 16.97
N PHE A 43 1.68 4.41 17.40
CA PHE A 43 1.65 5.79 17.88
C PHE A 43 1.13 6.79 16.85
N TYR A 44 0.93 6.41 15.59
CA TYR A 44 0.27 7.24 14.56
C TYR A 44 -1.12 7.73 14.97
N LYS A 45 -1.84 7.02 15.85
CA LYS A 45 -3.12 7.51 16.39
C LYS A 45 -2.97 8.73 17.30
N LEU A 46 -1.79 8.97 17.86
CA LEU A 46 -1.47 10.16 18.67
C LEU A 46 -1.10 11.37 17.80
N LEU A 47 -0.68 11.15 16.55
CA LEU A 47 -0.30 12.22 15.64
C LEU A 47 -1.37 13.32 15.50
N PRO A 48 -2.66 13.02 15.25
CA PRO A 48 -3.69 14.05 15.19
C PRO A 48 -3.87 14.81 16.52
N ILE A 49 -3.71 14.12 17.66
CA ILE A 49 -3.83 14.73 18.98
C ILE A 49 -2.70 15.75 19.19
N VAL A 50 -1.47 15.36 18.89
CA VAL A 50 -0.29 16.24 19.04
C VAL A 50 -0.42 17.47 18.13
N VAL A 51 -0.85 17.27 16.88
CA VAL A 51 -1.05 18.36 15.91
C VAL A 51 -2.12 19.33 16.41
N SER A 52 -3.25 18.83 16.92
CA SER A 52 -4.30 19.69 17.49
C SER A 52 -3.82 20.50 18.69
N VAL A 53 -3.09 19.89 19.62
CA VAL A 53 -2.55 20.60 20.80
C VAL A 53 -1.57 21.69 20.38
N LEU A 54 -0.67 21.39 19.44
CA LEU A 54 0.30 22.37 18.95
C LEU A 54 -0.38 23.54 18.23
N ALA A 55 -1.41 23.27 17.42
CA ALA A 55 -2.17 24.31 16.73
C ALA A 55 -2.87 25.26 17.72
N VAL A 56 -3.50 24.71 18.77
CA VAL A 56 -4.14 25.52 19.83
C VAL A 56 -3.12 26.34 20.60
N ALA A 57 -1.98 25.74 20.98
CA ALA A 57 -0.92 26.46 21.69
C ALA A 57 -0.37 27.64 20.88
N LEU A 58 -0.15 27.45 19.58
CA LEU A 58 0.31 28.52 18.68
C LEU A 58 -0.74 29.63 18.54
N ALA A 59 -2.02 29.28 18.40
CA ALA A 59 -3.10 30.26 18.32
C ALA A 59 -3.17 31.11 19.60
N LEU A 60 -3.10 30.48 20.77
CA LEU A 60 -3.08 31.17 22.06
C LEU A 60 -1.85 32.07 22.20
N PHE A 61 -0.68 31.61 21.77
CA PHE A 61 0.55 32.40 21.83
C PHE A 61 0.45 33.66 20.96
N ILE A 62 -0.08 33.54 19.74
CA ILE A 62 -0.29 34.68 18.85
C ILE A 62 -1.29 35.66 19.44
N ILE A 63 -2.44 35.17 19.94
CA ILE A 63 -3.46 36.01 20.56
C ILE A 63 -2.88 36.74 21.78
N ALA A 64 -2.17 36.03 22.66
CA ALA A 64 -1.53 36.61 23.83
C ALA A 64 -0.48 37.67 23.45
N GLY A 65 0.34 37.40 22.43
CA GLY A 65 1.32 38.36 21.92
C GLY A 65 0.68 39.62 21.34
N ILE A 66 -0.45 39.50 20.63
CA ILE A 66 -1.21 40.64 20.13
C ILE A 66 -1.87 41.41 21.28
N LEU A 67 -2.35 40.73 22.32
CA LEU A 67 -3.00 41.35 23.47
C LEU A 67 -2.00 42.08 24.40
N LEU A 68 -0.81 41.48 24.63
CA LEU A 68 0.24 42.04 25.50
C LEU A 68 1.12 43.07 24.80
N GLY A 69 1.27 42.98 23.47
CA GLY A 69 2.07 43.91 22.67
C GLY A 69 1.35 45.20 22.28
N LYS A 70 0.14 45.42 22.78
CA LYS A 70 -0.72 46.56 22.48
C LYS A 70 -0.82 47.50 23.70
#